data_AF-S5ADC9-F1
#
_entry.id   AF-S5ADC9-F1
#
_cell.length_a   1.000
_cell.length_b   1.000
_cell.length_c   1.000
_cell.angle_alpha   90.00
_cell.angle_beta   90.00
_cell.angle_gamma   90.00
#
_symmetry.space_group_name_H-M   'P 1'
#
loop_
_entity.id
_entity.type
_entity.pdbx_description
1 polymer ?
#
loop_
_entity_poly.entity_id
_entity_poly.type
_entity_poly.pdbx_seq_one_letter_code
_entity_poly.pdbx_strand_id
1 'polypeptide(L)'
;MSLDATSQNEQTPIDPSIYWERSGVLARASTQGALFSLYLAMQQHSTAAPFEIEATDSELSQKAGIDTELTSLSHYRRSSLAANESEWKNMDVMSALVAEDFSTARLYLNMNPAPLAQTDDAKRLPDDVIDNCSLAAQKRIKKQYNNTMKEDNTLLYDMLATKETQDPRSNADAVHTSPFENIA
;
A
#
# COMPACT_ATOMS: atom_id res chain seq x y z
N MET A 1 -47.26 -21.64 -17.50
CA MET A 1 -46.97 -21.13 -16.15
C MET A 1 -45.48 -21.28 -15.93
N SER A 2 -44.78 -20.15 -15.94
CA SER A 2 -43.32 -20.05 -15.82
C SER A 2 -42.97 -20.01 -14.34
N LEU A 3 -42.26 -21.02 -13.86
CA LEU A 3 -41.71 -21.10 -12.51
C LEU A 3 -40.30 -21.69 -12.66
N ASP A 4 -39.32 -20.80 -12.77
CA ASP A 4 -37.97 -20.96 -12.22
C ASP A 4 -37.18 -19.67 -12.50
N ALA A 5 -37.64 -18.59 -11.86
CA ALA A 5 -37.00 -17.27 -11.87
C ALA A 5 -36.62 -16.83 -10.45
N THR A 6 -36.29 -17.79 -9.57
CA THR A 6 -36.00 -17.50 -8.16
C THR A 6 -34.64 -18.02 -7.76
N SER A 7 -33.77 -17.06 -7.40
CA SER A 7 -32.51 -17.19 -6.64
C SER A 7 -31.21 -17.06 -7.43
N GLN A 8 -31.13 -16.12 -8.36
CA GLN A 8 -29.87 -15.46 -8.73
C GLN A 8 -29.66 -14.25 -7.79
N ASN A 9 -29.58 -14.49 -6.47
CA ASN A 9 -29.03 -13.47 -5.58
C ASN A 9 -27.52 -13.70 -5.57
N GLU A 10 -26.91 -13.18 -6.62
CA GLU A 10 -25.48 -13.20 -6.88
C GLU A 10 -24.73 -12.57 -5.70
N GLN A 11 -24.28 -13.40 -4.77
CA GLN A 11 -22.98 -13.18 -4.14
C GLN A 11 -21.93 -13.46 -5.22
N THR A 12 -21.86 -12.59 -6.23
CA THR A 12 -20.70 -12.55 -7.11
C THR A 12 -19.51 -12.24 -6.21
N PRO A 13 -18.56 -13.16 -6.03
CA PRO A 13 -17.35 -12.82 -5.31
C PRO A 13 -16.72 -11.63 -6.05
N ILE A 14 -16.25 -10.65 -5.29
CA ILE A 14 -15.59 -9.43 -5.79
C ILE A 14 -14.46 -9.79 -6.77
N ASP A 15 -13.91 -11.00 -6.66
CA ASP A 15 -12.98 -11.60 -7.61
C ASP A 15 -13.54 -12.91 -8.20
N PRO A 16 -13.87 -12.95 -9.51
CA PRO A 16 -14.36 -14.16 -10.18
C PRO A 16 -13.29 -15.27 -10.28
N SER A 17 -12.00 -14.96 -10.06
CA SER A 17 -10.92 -15.94 -10.15
C SER A 17 -10.96 -17.00 -9.03
N ILE A 18 -11.44 -16.64 -7.84
CA ILE A 18 -11.64 -17.58 -6.71
C ILE A 18 -12.65 -18.66 -7.09
N TYR A 19 -13.67 -18.29 -7.86
CA TYR A 19 -14.67 -19.23 -8.33
C TYR A 19 -14.07 -20.25 -9.31
N TRP A 20 -13.10 -19.88 -10.14
CA TRP A 20 -12.55 -20.79 -11.16
C TRP A 20 -11.76 -21.97 -10.61
N GLU A 21 -11.04 -21.79 -9.48
CA GLU A 21 -10.37 -22.90 -8.79
C GLU A 21 -11.40 -23.87 -8.19
N ARG A 22 -12.40 -23.34 -7.48
CA ARG A 22 -13.39 -24.15 -6.75
C ARG A 22 -14.43 -24.82 -7.66
N SER A 23 -14.79 -24.17 -8.77
CA SER A 23 -15.78 -24.67 -9.73
C SER A 23 -15.20 -25.65 -10.75
N GLY A 24 -13.88 -25.79 -10.82
CA GLY A 24 -13.20 -26.63 -11.80
C GLY A 24 -13.31 -26.13 -13.24
N VAL A 25 -13.69 -24.85 -13.45
CA VAL A 25 -13.79 -24.23 -14.78
C VAL A 25 -12.44 -24.28 -15.50
N LEU A 26 -11.33 -24.10 -14.78
CA LEU A 26 -9.98 -24.23 -15.32
C LEU A 26 -9.66 -25.65 -15.81
N ALA A 27 -10.03 -26.66 -15.01
CA ALA A 27 -9.85 -28.05 -15.39
C ALA A 27 -10.68 -28.43 -16.62
N ARG A 28 -11.91 -27.89 -16.73
CA ARG A 28 -12.78 -28.08 -17.90
C ARG A 28 -12.22 -27.38 -19.14
N ALA A 29 -11.64 -26.19 -18.99
CA ALA A 29 -11.03 -25.43 -20.07
C ALA A 29 -9.72 -26.05 -20.58
N SER A 30 -9.12 -27.01 -19.87
CA SER A 30 -7.84 -27.66 -20.26
C SER A 30 -7.84 -28.25 -21.68
N THR A 31 -9.02 -28.64 -22.18
CA THR A 31 -9.21 -29.18 -23.55
C THR A 31 -9.11 -28.10 -24.63
N GLN A 32 -9.25 -26.82 -24.26
CA GLN A 32 -9.21 -25.66 -25.14
C GLN A 32 -8.04 -24.77 -24.72
N GLY A 33 -6.86 -25.02 -25.30
CA GLY A 33 -5.60 -24.37 -24.88
C GLY A 33 -5.66 -22.85 -24.79
N ALA A 34 -6.38 -22.17 -25.69
CA ALA A 34 -6.53 -20.71 -25.69
C ALA A 34 -7.43 -20.18 -24.56
N LEU A 35 -8.50 -20.90 -24.21
CA LEU A 35 -9.37 -20.54 -23.08
C LEU A 35 -8.72 -20.89 -21.75
N PHE A 36 -8.02 -22.03 -21.71
CA PHE A 36 -7.19 -22.40 -20.57
C PHE A 36 -6.13 -21.34 -20.26
N SER A 37 -5.36 -20.90 -21.26
CA SER A 37 -4.33 -19.88 -21.07
C SER A 37 -4.91 -18.53 -20.64
N LEU A 38 -6.07 -18.14 -21.16
CA LEU A 38 -6.77 -16.92 -20.73
C LEU A 38 -7.22 -17.00 -19.27
N TYR A 39 -7.89 -18.08 -18.86
CA TYR A 39 -8.32 -18.25 -17.47
C TYR A 39 -7.14 -18.35 -16.50
N LEU A 40 -6.07 -19.02 -16.91
CA LEU A 40 -4.83 -19.11 -16.15
C LEU A 40 -4.19 -17.71 -15.98
N ALA A 41 -4.11 -16.92 -17.06
CA ALA A 41 -3.58 -15.56 -17.01
C ALA A 41 -4.42 -14.64 -16.09
N MET A 42 -5.74 -14.72 -16.18
CA MET A 42 -6.65 -13.94 -15.33
C MET A 42 -6.51 -14.33 -13.84
N GLN A 43 -6.27 -15.61 -13.53
CA GLN A 43 -5.99 -16.06 -12.16
C GLN A 43 -4.60 -15.62 -11.67
N GLN A 44 -3.56 -15.77 -12.50
CA GLN A 44 -2.18 -15.40 -12.15
C GLN A 44 -2.03 -13.90 -11.90
N HIS A 45 -2.77 -13.06 -12.64
CA HIS A 45 -2.73 -11.61 -12.46
C HIS A 45 -3.27 -11.14 -11.10
N SER A 46 -4.13 -11.93 -10.45
CA SER A 46 -4.55 -11.69 -9.07
C SER A 46 -3.38 -11.85 -8.08
N THR A 47 -2.42 -12.73 -8.39
CA THR A 47 -1.28 -13.06 -7.50
C THR A 47 0.02 -12.30 -7.77
N ALA A 48 0.30 -11.90 -9.01
CA ALA A 48 1.56 -11.25 -9.35
C ALA A 48 1.49 -9.73 -9.07
N ALA A 49 2.38 -9.20 -8.22
CA ALA A 49 2.48 -7.75 -8.02
C ALA A 49 2.95 -7.07 -9.32
N PRO A 50 2.35 -5.94 -9.74
CA PRO A 50 2.90 -5.09 -10.78
C PRO A 50 4.35 -4.73 -10.44
N PHE A 51 5.23 -4.63 -11.43
CA PHE A 51 6.56 -4.11 -11.20
C PHE A 51 6.46 -2.60 -10.94
N GLU A 52 7.07 -2.15 -9.86
CA GLU A 52 7.21 -0.73 -9.54
C GLU A 52 8.68 -0.38 -9.63
N ILE A 53 8.98 0.68 -10.38
CA ILE A 53 10.29 1.31 -10.41
C ILE A 53 10.31 2.31 -9.25
N GLU A 54 11.34 2.25 -8.39
CA GLU A 54 11.48 3.19 -7.27
C GLU A 54 11.53 4.63 -7.80
N ALA A 55 10.43 5.37 -7.63
CA ALA A 55 10.41 6.80 -7.88
C ALA A 55 11.26 7.50 -6.81
N THR A 56 12.13 8.39 -7.23
CA THR A 56 12.92 9.23 -6.32
C THR A 56 11.96 10.15 -5.55
N ASP A 57 12.02 10.13 -4.21
CA ASP A 57 11.16 10.85 -3.27
C ASP A 57 11.32 12.40 -3.32
N SER A 58 11.27 13.01 -4.50
CA SER A 58 11.54 14.44 -4.68
C SER A 58 10.32 15.33 -4.34
N GLU A 59 9.11 14.77 -4.23
CA GLU A 59 7.88 15.56 -4.07
C GLU A 59 7.35 15.67 -2.64
N LEU A 60 7.90 14.94 -1.66
CA LEU A 60 7.45 15.03 -0.26
C LEU A 60 7.79 16.38 0.40
N SER A 61 8.79 17.10 -0.11
CA SER A 61 9.27 18.35 0.48
C SER A 61 8.34 19.56 0.25
N GLN A 62 7.58 19.59 -0.86
CA GLN A 62 6.72 20.75 -1.20
C GLN A 62 5.37 20.78 -0.47
N LYS A 63 4.87 19.62 0.00
CA LYS A 63 3.55 19.53 0.66
C LYS A 63 3.48 20.30 1.97
N ALA A 64 4.56 20.29 2.75
CA ALA A 64 4.62 20.99 4.03
C ALA A 64 4.46 22.52 3.90
N GLY A 65 4.87 23.12 2.78
CA GLY A 65 4.71 24.56 2.54
C GLY A 65 3.26 24.95 2.29
N ILE A 66 2.55 24.16 1.48
CA ILE A 66 1.17 24.45 1.06
C ILE A 66 0.21 24.37 2.26
N ASP A 67 0.37 23.40 3.15
CA ASP A 67 -0.52 23.24 4.30
C ASP A 67 -0.41 24.42 5.28
N THR A 68 0.80 24.97 5.46
CA THR A 68 1.00 26.15 6.31
C THR A 68 0.35 27.40 5.71
N GLU A 69 0.41 27.55 4.38
CA GLU A 69 -0.23 28.65 3.65
C GLU A 69 -1.77 28.54 3.73
N LEU A 70 -2.32 27.34 3.50
CA LEU A 70 -3.76 27.07 3.63
C LEU A 70 -4.28 27.28 5.06
N THR A 71 -3.46 27.00 6.07
CA THR A 71 -3.80 27.24 7.48
C THR A 71 -3.87 28.73 7.77
N SER A 72 -2.95 29.52 7.22
CA SER A 72 -2.95 30.98 7.36
C SER A 72 -4.14 31.66 6.67
N LEU A 73 -4.65 31.06 5.59
CA LEU A 73 -5.76 31.59 4.81
C LEU A 73 -7.14 31.31 5.44
N SER A 74 -7.28 30.25 6.23
CA SER A 74 -8.56 29.91 6.86
C SER A 74 -8.77 30.59 8.22
N HIS A 75 -9.86 31.35 8.35
CA HIS A 75 -10.26 32.00 9.62
C HIS A 75 -11.07 31.10 10.56
N TYR A 76 -11.53 29.94 10.09
CA TYR A 76 -12.29 28.98 10.88
C TYR A 76 -11.39 27.92 11.51
N ARG A 77 -11.75 27.45 12.70
CA ARG A 77 -11.08 26.32 13.34
C ARG A 77 -11.31 25.05 12.51
N ARG A 78 -10.23 24.29 12.28
CA ARG A 78 -10.28 23.01 11.58
C ARG A 78 -10.16 21.88 12.58
N SER A 79 -10.84 20.78 12.27
CA SER A 79 -10.54 19.52 12.93
C SER A 79 -9.16 19.02 12.46
N SER A 80 -8.39 18.47 13.38
CA SER A 80 -7.13 17.79 13.09
C SER A 80 -7.39 16.44 12.40
N LEU A 81 -6.43 16.01 11.59
CA LEU A 81 -6.52 14.72 10.91
C LEU A 81 -6.29 13.55 11.87
N ALA A 82 -5.38 13.71 12.84
CA ALA A 82 -5.06 12.73 13.87
C ALA A 82 -5.32 13.27 15.27
N ALA A 83 -5.68 12.35 16.17
CA ALA A 83 -5.84 12.64 17.59
C ALA A 83 -4.51 13.03 18.25
N ASN A 84 -4.45 14.24 18.81
CA ASN A 84 -3.32 14.71 19.63
C ASN A 84 -3.64 14.63 21.13
N GLU A 85 -2.62 14.65 22.00
CA GLU A 85 -2.80 14.58 23.47
C GLU A 85 -3.73 15.68 24.01
N SER A 86 -3.67 16.88 23.44
CA SER A 86 -4.56 17.98 23.80
C SER A 86 -6.03 17.70 23.49
N GLU A 87 -6.32 16.92 22.46
CA GLU A 87 -7.69 16.62 22.04
C GLU A 87 -8.33 15.57 22.93
N TRP A 88 -7.54 14.63 23.47
CA TRP A 88 -8.00 13.71 24.50
C TRP A 88 -8.46 14.46 25.76
N LYS A 89 -7.71 15.50 26.18
CA LYS A 89 -8.11 16.37 27.29
C LYS A 89 -9.40 17.14 26.98
N ASN A 90 -9.55 17.61 25.75
CA ASN A 90 -10.79 18.27 25.31
C ASN A 90 -11.97 17.28 25.32
N MET A 91 -11.76 16.02 24.97
CA MET A 91 -12.78 14.99 25.01
C MET A 91 -13.24 14.70 26.46
N ASP A 92 -12.32 14.67 27.41
CA ASP A 92 -12.65 14.52 28.84
C ASP A 92 -13.52 15.68 29.33
N VAL A 93 -13.15 16.92 29.00
CA VAL A 93 -13.94 18.12 29.36
C VAL A 93 -15.31 18.09 28.70
N MET A 94 -15.38 17.70 27.41
CA MET A 94 -16.65 17.55 26.70
C MET A 94 -17.55 16.52 27.37
N SER A 95 -16.99 15.38 27.81
CA SER A 95 -17.76 14.34 28.48
C SER A 95 -18.38 14.82 29.80
N ALA A 96 -17.66 15.63 30.57
CA ALA A 96 -18.16 16.26 31.78
C ALA A 96 -19.27 17.28 31.48
N LEU A 97 -19.08 18.12 30.45
CA LEU A 97 -20.07 19.12 30.05
C LEU A 97 -21.37 18.47 29.54
N VAL A 98 -21.28 17.38 28.77
CA VAL A 98 -22.47 16.66 28.30
C VAL A 98 -23.30 16.11 29.46
N ALA A 99 -22.66 15.73 30.56
CA ALA A 99 -23.34 15.24 31.75
C ALA A 99 -24.09 16.35 32.51
N GLU A 100 -23.62 17.60 32.42
CA GLU A 100 -24.21 18.76 33.11
C GLU A 100 -25.24 19.50 32.24
N ASP A 101 -24.83 19.96 31.05
CA ASP A 101 -25.65 20.77 30.15
C ASP A 101 -25.27 20.52 28.68
N PHE A 102 -26.25 20.09 27.89
CA PHE A 102 -26.07 19.81 26.47
C PHE A 102 -25.76 21.06 25.63
N SER A 103 -26.27 22.23 26.04
CA SER A 103 -26.12 23.47 25.28
C SER A 103 -24.68 23.99 25.34
N THR A 104 -24.06 23.95 26.52
CA THR A 104 -22.66 24.31 26.75
C THR A 104 -21.73 23.29 26.09
N ALA A 105 -22.05 22.00 26.16
CA ALA A 105 -21.33 20.95 25.45
C ALA A 105 -21.31 21.18 23.94
N ARG A 106 -22.46 21.53 23.35
CA ARG A 106 -22.54 21.82 21.90
C ARG A 106 -21.69 23.03 21.52
N LEU A 107 -21.70 24.09 22.33
CA LEU A 107 -20.81 25.23 22.10
C LEU A 107 -19.34 24.83 22.20
N TYR A 108 -18.98 24.04 23.22
CA TYR A 108 -17.63 23.56 23.43
C TYR A 108 -17.10 22.73 22.25
N LEU A 109 -17.93 21.85 21.67
CA LEU A 109 -17.58 21.08 20.48
C LEU A 109 -17.37 21.95 19.24
N ASN A 110 -18.19 22.98 19.04
CA ASN A 110 -18.01 23.92 17.93
C ASN A 110 -16.73 24.76 18.08
N MET A 111 -16.35 25.04 19.33
CA MET A 111 -15.11 25.75 19.64
C MET A 111 -13.90 24.80 19.49
N ASN A 112 -14.01 23.55 19.90
CA ASN A 112 -12.90 22.59 19.87
C ASN A 112 -13.32 21.36 19.04
N PRO A 113 -13.15 21.42 17.70
CA PRO A 113 -13.59 20.33 16.84
C PRO A 113 -12.82 19.04 17.17
N ALA A 114 -13.55 17.91 17.24
CA ALA A 114 -12.97 16.59 17.47
C ALA A 114 -12.17 16.11 16.24
N PRO A 115 -11.08 15.35 16.42
CA PRO A 115 -10.25 14.84 15.32
C PRO A 115 -11.03 13.92 14.36
N LEU A 116 -10.61 13.88 13.10
CA LEU A 116 -11.21 13.00 12.08
C LEU A 116 -10.84 11.52 12.28
N ALA A 117 -9.60 11.26 12.69
CA ALA A 117 -9.10 9.91 12.90
C ALA A 117 -8.23 9.82 14.16
N GLN A 118 -8.09 8.61 14.70
CA GLN A 118 -7.20 8.35 15.82
C GLN A 118 -5.72 8.43 15.40
N THR A 119 -5.41 7.98 14.18
CA THR A 119 -4.05 8.00 13.61
C THR A 119 -4.13 8.46 12.17
N ASP A 120 -3.28 9.41 11.76
CA ASP A 120 -3.14 9.84 10.36
C ASP A 120 -2.11 8.94 9.69
N ASP A 121 -2.58 7.84 9.10
CA ASP A 121 -1.77 6.97 8.28
C ASP A 121 -2.47 6.72 6.95
N ALA A 122 -2.06 7.49 5.93
CA ALA A 122 -2.59 7.39 4.58
C ALA A 122 -2.33 6.02 3.91
N LYS A 123 -1.41 5.21 4.45
CA LYS A 123 -1.04 3.90 3.88
C LYS A 123 -1.65 2.73 4.66
N ARG A 124 -2.30 2.98 5.80
CA ARG A 124 -2.89 1.92 6.62
C ARG A 124 -4.33 1.68 6.25
N LEU A 125 -4.63 0.44 5.88
CA LEU A 125 -5.99 -0.07 5.84
C LEU A 125 -6.33 -0.78 7.15
N PRO A 126 -7.59 -0.71 7.63
CA PRO A 126 -8.02 -1.46 8.81
C PRO A 126 -8.03 -2.97 8.53
N ASP A 127 -7.69 -3.76 9.56
CA ASP A 127 -7.52 -5.21 9.44
C ASP A 127 -8.82 -5.91 9.00
N ASP A 128 -9.97 -5.46 9.49
CA ASP A 128 -11.28 -5.99 9.08
C ASP A 128 -11.53 -5.88 7.57
N VAL A 129 -11.03 -4.82 6.93
CA VAL A 129 -11.14 -4.63 5.48
C VAL A 129 -10.16 -5.54 4.75
N ILE A 130 -8.95 -5.71 5.29
CA ILE A 130 -7.94 -6.62 4.73
C ILE A 130 -8.44 -8.07 4.78
N ASP A 131 -9.03 -8.48 5.90
CA ASP A 131 -9.51 -9.85 6.11
C ASP A 131 -10.71 -10.21 5.22
N ASN A 132 -11.51 -9.21 4.81
CA ASN A 132 -12.60 -9.40 3.85
C ASN A 132 -12.11 -9.52 2.39
N CYS A 133 -10.93 -8.95 2.08
CA CYS A 133 -10.36 -9.04 0.74
C CYS A 133 -9.95 -10.48 0.39
N SER A 134 -9.77 -10.75 -0.91
CA SER A 134 -9.28 -12.04 -1.40
C SER A 134 -7.90 -12.38 -0.81
N LEU A 135 -7.61 -13.68 -0.66
CA LEU A 135 -6.31 -14.16 -0.16
C LEU A 135 -5.13 -13.59 -0.97
N ALA A 136 -5.30 -13.44 -2.29
CA ALA A 136 -4.28 -12.86 -3.15
C ALA A 136 -4.02 -11.38 -2.82
N ALA A 137 -5.09 -10.59 -2.62
CA ALA A 137 -4.98 -9.21 -2.18
C ALA A 137 -4.36 -9.08 -0.79
N GLN A 138 -4.72 -9.96 0.16
CA GLN A 138 -4.10 -10.01 1.49
C GLN A 138 -2.59 -10.26 1.41
N LYS A 139 -2.15 -11.22 0.59
CA LYS A 139 -0.72 -11.51 0.39
C LYS A 139 0.03 -10.36 -0.28
N ARG A 140 -0.62 -9.65 -1.22
CA ARG A 140 -0.06 -8.46 -1.88
C ARG A 140 0.09 -7.29 -0.90
N ILE A 141 -0.94 -6.99 -0.10
CA ILE A 141 -0.90 -5.94 0.93
C ILE A 141 0.19 -6.23 1.96
N LYS A 142 0.35 -7.51 2.34
CA LYS A 142 1.44 -7.96 3.24
C LYS A 142 2.84 -7.93 2.59
N LYS A 143 2.97 -7.47 1.33
CA LYS A 143 4.24 -7.38 0.58
C LYS A 143 5.03 -8.70 0.54
N GLN A 144 4.33 -9.83 0.61
CA GLN A 144 4.97 -11.16 0.61
C GLN A 144 5.59 -11.50 -0.75
N TYR A 145 5.12 -10.86 -1.82
CA TYR A 145 5.61 -10.99 -3.18
C TYR A 145 6.12 -9.64 -3.69
N ASN A 146 7.22 -9.14 -3.11
CA ASN A 146 7.88 -7.94 -3.61
C ASN A 146 8.75 -8.29 -4.84
N ASN A 147 8.41 -7.69 -5.98
CA ASN A 147 9.23 -7.70 -7.19
C ASN A 147 9.92 -6.35 -7.38
N THR A 148 10.53 -5.81 -6.32
CA THR A 148 11.29 -4.56 -6.42
C THR A 148 12.64 -4.86 -7.04
N MET A 149 12.80 -4.52 -8.32
CA MET A 149 14.10 -4.50 -8.96
C MET A 149 14.77 -3.18 -8.65
N LYS A 150 15.95 -3.23 -8.04
CA LYS A 150 16.79 -2.04 -7.85
C LYS A 150 17.35 -1.63 -9.21
N GLU A 151 16.96 -0.46 -9.71
CA GLU A 151 17.53 0.09 -10.92
C GLU A 151 18.97 0.55 -10.64
N ASP A 152 19.95 -0.01 -11.38
CA ASP A 152 21.30 0.54 -11.45
C ASP A 152 21.37 1.53 -12.62
N ASN A 153 21.04 2.79 -12.34
CA ASN A 153 21.09 3.87 -13.31
C ASN A 153 22.51 4.14 -13.85
N THR A 154 23.54 3.64 -13.18
CA THR A 154 24.92 3.92 -13.53
C THR A 154 25.51 2.89 -14.50
N LEU A 155 24.91 1.70 -14.59
CA LEU A 155 25.43 0.55 -15.36
C LEU A 155 26.92 0.25 -15.08
N LEU A 156 27.49 0.81 -14.00
CA LEU A 156 28.93 0.77 -13.72
C LEU A 156 29.36 -0.64 -13.38
N TYR A 157 28.49 -1.41 -12.72
CA TYR A 157 28.75 -2.81 -12.41
C TYR A 157 28.85 -3.67 -13.68
N ASP A 158 28.08 -3.36 -14.72
CA ASP A 158 28.12 -4.08 -16.00
C ASP A 158 29.39 -3.72 -16.81
N MET A 159 29.84 -2.46 -16.72
CA MET A 159 31.12 -2.03 -17.30
C MET A 159 32.34 -2.65 -16.59
N LEU A 160 32.26 -2.88 -15.27
CA LEU A 160 33.32 -3.55 -14.52
C LEU A 160 33.37 -5.06 -14.83
N ALA A 161 32.21 -5.71 -14.91
CA ALA A 161 32.10 -7.14 -15.23
C ALA A 161 32.63 -7.48 -16.63
N THR A 162 32.36 -6.62 -17.61
CA THR A 162 32.90 -6.77 -18.99
C THR A 162 34.41 -6.55 -19.06
N LYS A 163 34.98 -5.77 -18.13
CA LYS A 163 36.43 -5.51 -18.08
C LYS A 163 37.21 -6.70 -17.52
N GLU A 164 36.69 -7.37 -16.48
CA GLU A 164 37.30 -8.59 -15.93
C GLU A 164 37.30 -9.76 -16.92
N THR A 165 36.34 -9.82 -17.84
CA THR A 165 36.26 -10.87 -18.88
C THR A 165 37.13 -10.58 -20.11
N GLN A 166 37.63 -9.35 -20.28
CA GLN A 166 38.43 -8.93 -21.44
C GLN A 166 39.94 -8.91 -21.20
N ASP A 167 40.45 -9.42 -20.07
CA ASP A 167 41.89 -9.57 -19.82
C ASP A 167 42.38 -11.00 -20.12
N PRO A 168 42.77 -11.35 -21.37
CA PRO A 168 43.53 -12.57 -21.65
C PRO A 168 45.05 -12.37 -21.42
N ARG A 169 45.47 -11.50 -20.49
CA ARG A 169 46.89 -11.24 -20.21
C ARG A 169 47.18 -10.85 -18.76
N SER A 170 47.23 -11.84 -17.86
CA SER A 170 48.22 -11.88 -16.78
C SER A 170 48.15 -13.21 -16.02
N ASN A 171 48.64 -14.28 -16.65
CA ASN A 171 49.36 -15.28 -15.85
C ASN A 171 50.73 -14.68 -15.54
N ALA A 172 50.87 -14.05 -14.37
CA ALA A 172 52.08 -14.03 -13.55
C ALA A 172 51.88 -13.08 -12.36
N ASP A 173 52.26 -13.59 -11.19
CA ASP A 173 52.62 -12.89 -9.96
C ASP A 173 51.49 -12.49 -9.00
N ALA A 174 51.30 -13.40 -8.05
CA ALA A 174 50.74 -13.13 -6.74
C ALA A 174 51.54 -12.04 -6.02
N VAL A 175 50.94 -10.86 -5.79
CA VAL A 175 51.34 -9.95 -4.71
C VAL A 175 50.10 -9.20 -4.17
N HIS A 176 49.65 -9.69 -3.03
CA HIS A 176 49.13 -8.95 -1.87
C HIS A 176 49.04 -7.41 -2.01
N THR A 177 47.85 -6.82 -1.86
CA THR A 177 47.59 -5.71 -0.90
C THR A 177 46.11 -5.32 -0.89
N SER A 178 45.48 -5.48 0.26
CA SER A 178 44.24 -4.79 0.64
C SER A 178 44.54 -3.33 1.01
N PRO A 179 43.63 -2.38 0.70
CA PRO A 179 43.50 -1.24 1.61
C PRO A 179 42.03 -0.78 1.73
N PHE A 180 41.32 -1.31 2.72
CA PHE A 180 40.26 -0.56 3.39
C PHE A 180 40.37 -0.84 4.90
N GLU A 181 41.41 -0.28 5.50
CA GLU A 181 41.39 0.04 6.92
C GLU A 181 41.25 1.55 7.07
N ASN A 182 40.22 1.94 7.82
CA ASN A 182 40.08 3.17 8.60
C ASN A 182 40.09 4.51 7.86
N ILE A 183 38.89 5.05 7.66
CA ILE A 183 38.68 6.48 7.87
C ILE A 183 37.54 6.62 8.89
N ALA A 184 37.92 7.19 10.04
CA ALA A 184 37.07 7.61 11.15
C ALA A 184 36.24 8.86 10.80
#